data_AF-A0A916QRF3-F1
#
_entry.id   AF-A0A916QRF3-F1
#
_cell.length_a   1.000
_cell.length_b   1.000
_cell.length_c   1.000
_cell.angle_alpha   90.00
_cell.angle_beta   90.00
_cell.angle_gamma   90.00
#
_symmetry.space_group_name_H-M   'P 1'
#
loop_
_entity.id
_entity.type
_entity.pdbx_description
1 polymer ?
#
loop_
_entity_poly.entity_id
_entity_poly.type
_entity_poly.pdbx_seq_one_letter_code
_entity_poly.pdbx_strand_id
1 'polypeptide(L)' 'MQQAAQLWAISRFQGMPTANPQNIDVDVIIAAQCQLMQIENPGQNLVVATANVKHLSRFINAQKWYEIKY' A
#
# COMPACT_ATOMS: atom_id res chain seq x y z
N MET A 1 5.20 -12.46 -3.57
CA MET A 1 3.93 -12.60 -2.79
C MET A 1 4.12 -12.65 -1.27
N GLN A 2 5.28 -13.03 -0.72
CA GLN A 2 5.49 -13.09 0.74
C GLN A 2 5.22 -11.77 1.47
N GLN A 3 5.73 -10.65 0.95
CA GLN A 3 5.57 -9.33 1.57
C GLN A 3 4.11 -8.86 1.62
N ALA A 4 3.34 -9.13 0.56
CA ALA A 4 1.91 -8.84 0.53
C ALA A 4 1.14 -9.67 1.57
N ALA A 5 1.48 -10.96 1.74
CA ALA A 5 0.88 -11.80 2.77
C ALA A 5 1.19 -11.31 4.20
N GLN A 6 2.41 -10.82 4.45
CA GLN A 6 2.80 -10.24 5.73
C GLN A 6 2.05 -8.93 6.03
N LEU A 7 2.00 -8.00 5.07
CA LEU A 7 1.23 -6.76 5.21
C LEU A 7 -0.26 -7.04 5.47
N TRP A 8 -0.82 -8.04 4.77
CA TRP A 8 -2.21 -8.44 4.97
C TRP A 8 -2.45 -8.98 6.38
N ALA A 9 -1.57 -9.83 6.88
CA ALA A 9 -1.65 -10.35 8.25
C ALA A 9 -1.55 -9.23 9.30
N ILE A 10 -0.61 -8.29 9.14
CA ILE A 10 -0.42 -7.14 10.05
C ILE A 10 -1.65 -6.23 10.07
N SER A 11 -2.18 -5.87 8.89
CA SER A 11 -3.37 -5.01 8.78
C SER A 11 -4.58 -5.60 9.52
N ARG A 12 -4.74 -6.92 9.48
CA ARG A 12 -5.83 -7.62 10.19
C ARG A 12 -5.55 -7.70 11.69
N PHE A 13 -4.31 -8.00 12.09
CA PHE A 13 -3.91 -8.03 13.49
C PHE A 13 -4.15 -6.69 14.19
N GLN A 14 -3.92 -5.58 13.49
CA GLN A 14 -4.13 -4.22 14.01
C GLN A 14 -5.61 -3.76 14.02
N GLY A 15 -6.57 -4.65 13.70
CA GLY A 15 -7.99 -4.32 13.72
C GLY A 15 -8.44 -3.35 12.61
N MET A 16 -7.62 -3.16 11.58
CA MET A 16 -7.91 -2.29 10.44
C MET A 16 -7.99 -3.10 9.13
N PRO A 17 -8.97 -4.02 8.99
CA PRO A 17 -9.14 -4.76 7.75
C PRO A 17 -9.43 -3.78 6.61
N THR A 18 -8.70 -3.94 5.51
CA THR A 18 -8.87 -3.13 4.29
C THR A 18 -9.85 -3.78 3.30
N ALA A 19 -10.16 -5.08 3.49
CA ALA A 19 -11.20 -5.82 2.79
C ALA A 19 -11.87 -6.89 3.68
N ASN A 20 -12.97 -7.47 3.18
CA ASN A 20 -13.64 -8.61 3.79
C ASN A 20 -12.65 -9.78 4.00
N PRO A 21 -12.67 -10.51 5.14
CA PRO A 21 -11.84 -11.69 5.39
C PRO A 21 -11.70 -12.70 4.26
N GLN A 22 -12.72 -12.85 3.41
CA GLN A 22 -12.71 -13.82 2.30
C GLN A 22 -12.07 -13.26 1.02
N ASN A 23 -11.71 -11.97 1.00
CA ASN A 23 -11.17 -11.30 -0.18
C ASN A 23 -9.68 -10.99 0.01
N ILE A 24 -8.88 -11.33 -1.01
CA ILE A 24 -7.51 -10.84 -1.12
C ILE A 24 -7.59 -9.35 -1.46
N ASP A 25 -6.92 -8.52 -0.65
CA ASP A 25 -6.93 -7.08 -0.86
C ASP A 25 -5.85 -6.64 -1.85
N VAL A 26 -6.28 -6.15 -3.00
CA VAL A 26 -5.38 -5.63 -4.05
C VAL A 26 -4.60 -4.42 -3.56
N ASP A 27 -5.16 -3.59 -2.66
CA ASP A 27 -4.45 -2.43 -2.10
C ASP A 27 -3.22 -2.88 -1.29
N VAL A 28 -3.33 -4.01 -0.60
CA VAL A 28 -2.22 -4.59 0.16
C VAL A 28 -1.13 -5.16 -0.77
N ILE A 29 -1.52 -5.75 -1.90
CA ILE A 29 -0.56 -6.23 -2.90
C ILE A 29 0.19 -5.06 -3.53
N ILE A 30 -0.52 -4.00 -3.93
CA ILE A 30 0.07 -2.79 -4.51
C ILE A 30 1.05 -2.16 -3.52
N ALA A 31 0.62 -1.97 -2.27
CA ALA A 31 1.48 -1.40 -1.23
C ALA A 31 2.75 -2.22 -1.02
N ALA A 32 2.65 -3.55 -0.98
CA ALA A 32 3.79 -4.43 -0.80
C ALA A 32 4.82 -4.30 -1.93
N GLN A 33 4.36 -4.22 -3.18
CA GLN A 33 5.24 -4.03 -4.33
C GLN A 33 5.92 -2.67 -4.31
N CYS A 34 5.18 -1.60 -3.98
CA CYS A 34 5.74 -0.27 -3.85
C CYS A 34 6.81 -0.18 -2.75
N GLN A 35 6.62 -0.86 -1.62
CA GLN A 35 7.63 -0.93 -0.55
C GLN A 35 8.89 -1.68 -1.00
N LEU A 36 8.75 -2.78 -1.74
CA LEU A 36 9.90 -3.47 -2.33
C LEU A 36 10.68 -2.56 -3.29
N MET A 37 9.98 -1.83 -4.16
CA MET A 37 10.61 -0.88 -5.08
C MET A 37 11.38 0.24 -4.36
N GLN A 38 10.88 0.74 -3.22
CA GLN A 38 11.59 1.73 -2.41
C GLN A 38 12.88 1.16 -1.79
N ILE A 39 12.87 -0.10 -1.38
CA ILE A 39 14.07 -0.78 -0.86
C ILE A 39 15.12 -0.94 -1.97
N GLU A 40 14.69 -1.31 -3.18
CA GLU A 40 15.57 -1.48 -4.34
C GLU A 40 16.12 -0.14 -4.87
N ASN A 41 15.43 0.98 -4.63
CA ASN A 41 15.77 2.30 -5.16
C ASN A 41 15.86 3.36 -4.03
N PRO A 42 16.84 3.25 -3.12
CA PRO A 42 16.96 4.17 -2.00
C PRO A 42 17.19 5.60 -2.49
N GLY A 43 16.49 6.57 -1.87
CA GLY A 43 16.58 7.99 -2.22
C GLY A 43 15.58 8.46 -3.28
N GLN A 44 14.83 7.55 -3.91
CA GLN A 44 13.72 7.94 -4.78
C GLN A 44 12.44 8.19 -3.97
N ASN A 45 11.74 9.28 -4.26
CA ASN A 45 10.43 9.55 -3.67
C ASN A 45 9.35 8.84 -4.50
N LEU A 46 8.79 7.75 -3.96
CA LEU A 46 7.70 7.00 -4.59
C LEU A 46 6.35 7.44 -4.02
N VAL A 47 5.42 7.83 -4.90
CA VAL A 47 4.04 8.20 -4.58
C VAL A 47 3.08 7.36 -5.42
N VAL A 48 2.10 6.72 -4.78
CA VAL A 48 1.04 5.97 -5.48
C VAL A 48 -0.13 6.91 -5.79
N ALA A 49 -0.32 7.21 -7.07
CA ALA A 49 -1.49 7.94 -7.53
C ALA A 49 -2.73 7.02 -7.52
N THR A 50 -3.74 7.34 -6.72
CA THR A 50 -4.94 6.49 -6.56
C THR A 50 -6.19 7.29 -6.21
N ALA A 51 -7.36 6.77 -6.58
CA ALA A 51 -8.64 7.26 -6.06
C ALA A 51 -8.95 6.71 -4.65
N ASN A 52 -8.39 5.55 -4.28
CA ASN A 52 -8.59 4.91 -2.98
C ASN A 52 -7.46 5.26 -1.99
N VAL A 53 -7.27 6.56 -1.75
CA VAL A 53 -6.20 7.04 -0.86
C VAL A 53 -6.32 6.46 0.54
N LYS A 54 -7.54 6.36 1.08
CA LYS A 54 -7.83 5.89 2.45
C LYS A 54 -7.23 4.51 2.78
N HIS A 55 -7.18 3.61 1.81
CA HIS A 55 -6.66 2.26 2.01
C HIS A 55 -5.14 2.22 1.83
N LEU A 56 -4.64 2.75 0.72
CA LEU A 56 -3.22 2.68 0.37
C LEU A 56 -2.34 3.56 1.26
N SER A 57 -2.85 4.72 1.74
CA SER A 57 -2.10 5.63 2.60
C SER A 57 -1.73 5.04 3.97
N ARG A 58 -2.29 3.87 4.32
CA ARG A 58 -1.94 3.12 5.54
C ARG A 58 -0.58 2.43 5.45
N PHE A 59 -0.13 2.14 4.24
CA PHE A 59 1.06 1.31 3.99
C PHE A 59 2.12 2.02 3.16
N ILE A 60 1.73 2.96 2.31
CA ILE A 60 2.62 3.64 1.37
C ILE A 60 2.15 5.08 1.16
N ASN A 61 3.03 5.98 0.74
CA ASN A 61 2.63 7.32 0.34
C ASN A 61 1.67 7.24 -0.86
N ALA A 62 0.42 7.64 -0.64
CA ALA A 62 -0.64 7.56 -1.63
C ALA A 62 -1.40 8.88 -1.68
N GLN A 63 -1.64 9.38 -2.88
CA GLN A 63 -2.28 10.68 -3.11
C GLN A 63 -3.18 10.60 -4.34
N LYS A 64 -4.14 11.52 -4.45
CA LYS A 64 -4.85 11.69 -5.73
C LYS A 64 -3.89 12.27 -6.74
N TRP A 65 -4.02 11.86 -8.00
CA TRP A 65 -3.08 12.24 -9.05
C TRP A 65 -2.88 13.77 -9.18
N TYR A 66 -3.94 14.56 -8.99
CA TYR A 66 -3.90 16.02 -9.10
C TYR A 66 -3.35 16.74 -7.85
N GLU A 67 -3.11 16.02 -6.76
CA GLU A 67 -2.54 16.56 -5.52
C GLU A 67 -1.01 16.41 -5.46
N ILE A 68 -0.44 15.59 -6.35
CA ILE A 68 1.01 15.32 -6.40
C ILE A 68 1.74 16.56 -6.95
N LYS A 69 2.73 17.03 -6.20
CA LYS A 69 3.60 18.16 -6.57
C LYS A 69 5.07 17.72 -6.58
N TYR A 70 5.84 18.21 -7.55
CA TYR A 70 7.26 17.91 -7.75
C TYR A 70 8.09 19.19 -7.64
#